data_AF-A0A645H3H5-F1
#
_entry.id   AF-A0A645H3H5-F1
#
_cell.length_a   1.000
_cell.length_b   1.000
_cell.length_c   1.000
_cell.angle_alpha   90.00
_cell.angle_beta   90.00
_cell.angle_gamma   90.00
#
_symmetry.space_group_name_H-M   'P 1'
#
loop_
_entity.id
_entity.type
_entity.pdbx_description
1 polymer ?
#
loop_
_entity_poly.entity_id
_entity_poly.type
_entity_poly.pdbx_seq_one_letter_code
_entity_poly.pdbx_strand_id
1 'polypeptide(L)'
;MKLLRVDEETTANIGTIIGGEATNVVCPYVEVKAEARSLNMDKLNNQIEHMTDCFQKASEKFGAEVYVENKLSYRNYAISEEDEILEIIREACDKIGVTFKLESTGGGSDVNVFASKGIKTVNLGTGMSKDHTVEEYIKVKDLVNVSRLVLQIMLRNNKII
;
A
#
# COMPACT_ATOMS: atom_id res chain seq x y z
N MET A 1 -6.64 -21.51 1.65
CA MET A 1 -5.91 -20.23 1.73
C MET A 1 -6.88 -19.09 2.03
N LYS A 2 -6.49 -18.09 2.83
CA LYS A 2 -7.30 -16.88 3.12
C LYS A 2 -6.86 -15.79 2.15
N LEU A 3 -7.81 -15.17 1.44
CA LEU A 3 -7.56 -14.19 0.38
C LEU A 3 -8.56 -13.03 0.47
N LEU A 4 -8.36 -12.02 -0.38
CA LEU A 4 -9.08 -10.75 -0.41
C LEU A 4 -8.91 -9.96 0.89
N ARG A 5 -10.00 -9.54 1.52
CA ARG A 5 -9.97 -8.89 2.84
C ARG A 5 -9.83 -9.98 3.91
N VAL A 6 -8.65 -10.11 4.49
CA VAL A 6 -8.38 -11.11 5.54
C VAL A 6 -8.87 -10.61 6.89
N ASP A 7 -8.61 -9.33 7.19
CA ASP A 7 -9.18 -8.59 8.32
C ASP A 7 -9.21 -7.07 8.01
N GLU A 8 -9.46 -6.21 9.01
CA GLU A 8 -9.56 -4.76 8.81
C GLU A 8 -8.29 -4.11 8.26
N GLU A 9 -7.12 -4.69 8.54
CA GLU A 9 -5.81 -4.11 8.18
C GLU A 9 -4.98 -4.99 7.25
N THR A 10 -5.43 -6.22 6.96
CA THR A 10 -4.71 -7.24 6.17
C THR A 10 -5.48 -7.63 4.91
N THR A 11 -4.78 -7.66 3.78
CA THR A 11 -5.31 -8.16 2.50
C THR A 11 -4.33 -9.12 1.83
N ALA A 12 -4.85 -10.02 0.99
CA ALA A 12 -4.03 -10.89 0.16
C ALA A 12 -4.70 -11.16 -1.18
N ASN A 13 -3.92 -11.29 -2.25
CA ASN A 13 -4.45 -11.53 -3.59
C ASN A 13 -3.56 -12.47 -4.40
N ILE A 14 -4.17 -13.28 -5.26
CA ILE A 14 -3.46 -13.99 -6.32
C ILE A 14 -3.61 -13.14 -7.59
N GLY A 15 -2.51 -12.50 -8.01
CA GLY A 15 -2.51 -11.60 -9.16
C GLY A 15 -2.48 -12.33 -10.49
N THR A 16 -1.64 -13.37 -10.61
CA THR A 16 -1.53 -14.14 -11.86
C THR A 16 -1.36 -15.62 -11.58
N ILE A 17 -1.98 -16.44 -12.42
CA ILE A 17 -1.77 -17.90 -12.49
C ILE A 17 -1.51 -18.22 -13.95
N ILE A 18 -0.32 -18.72 -14.27
CA ILE A 18 0.12 -18.97 -15.64
C ILE A 18 0.67 -20.38 -15.70
N GLY A 19 0.12 -21.21 -16.59
CA GLY A 19 0.61 -22.57 -16.81
C GLY A 19 -0.23 -23.31 -17.83
N GLY A 20 0.36 -24.36 -18.40
CA GLY A 20 -0.24 -25.17 -19.45
C GLY A 20 -0.07 -24.55 -20.84
N GLU A 21 0.10 -25.42 -21.84
CA GLU A 21 0.33 -25.01 -23.24
C GLU A 21 -0.73 -25.54 -24.19
N ALA A 22 -1.30 -26.72 -23.89
CA ALA A 22 -2.30 -27.37 -24.72
C ALA A 22 -3.32 -28.12 -23.86
N THR A 23 -4.56 -28.23 -24.37
CA THR A 23 -5.69 -28.85 -23.65
C THR A 23 -5.57 -30.36 -23.51
N ASN A 24 -4.75 -31.01 -24.34
CA ASN A 24 -4.52 -32.45 -24.36
C ASN A 24 -3.15 -32.86 -23.78
N VAL A 25 -2.41 -31.93 -23.18
CA VAL A 25 -1.11 -32.18 -22.56
C VAL A 25 -1.22 -31.90 -21.07
N VAL A 26 -0.75 -32.82 -20.24
CA VAL A 26 -0.69 -32.61 -18.79
C VAL A 26 0.27 -31.46 -18.50
N CYS A 27 -0.23 -30.42 -17.81
CA CYS A 27 0.55 -29.24 -17.44
C CYS A 27 1.65 -29.62 -16.42
N PRO A 28 2.94 -29.47 -16.75
CA PRO A 28 4.02 -29.84 -15.83
C PRO A 28 4.43 -28.72 -14.87
N TYR A 29 4.02 -27.46 -15.13
CA TYR A 29 4.47 -26.30 -14.39
C TYR A 29 3.42 -25.18 -14.36
N VAL A 30 3.29 -24.54 -13.21
CA VAL A 30 2.46 -23.34 -13.02
C VAL A 30 3.26 -22.30 -12.25
N GLU A 31 3.29 -21.07 -12.75
CA GLU A 31 3.77 -19.89 -12.04
C GLU A 31 2.58 -19.14 -11.42
N VAL A 32 2.69 -18.83 -10.12
CA VAL A 32 1.70 -18.02 -9.41
C VAL A 32 2.38 -16.79 -8.84
N LYS A 33 1.83 -15.61 -9.12
CA LYS A 33 2.26 -14.36 -8.47
C LYS A 33 1.15 -13.88 -7.55
N ALA A 34 1.52 -13.64 -6.29
CA ALA A 34 0.61 -13.25 -5.25
C ALA A 34 1.16 -12.06 -4.47
N GLU A 35 0.27 -11.35 -3.76
CA GLU A 35 0.65 -10.30 -2.82
C GLU A 35 -0.09 -10.47 -1.50
N ALA A 36 0.53 -9.97 -0.43
CA ALA A 36 -0.09 -9.74 0.87
C ALA A 36 0.30 -8.35 1.37
N ARG A 37 -0.64 -7.64 2.00
CA ARG A 37 -0.43 -6.31 2.56
C ARG A 37 -1.03 -6.26 3.95
N SER A 38 -0.32 -5.62 4.88
CA SER A 38 -0.84 -5.36 6.22
C SER A 38 -0.25 -4.07 6.79
N LEU A 39 -1.03 -3.36 7.61
CA LEU A 39 -0.51 -2.25 8.42
C LEU A 39 0.32 -2.75 9.62
N ASN A 40 0.20 -4.03 9.97
CA ASN A 40 0.93 -4.71 11.03
C ASN A 40 1.88 -5.77 10.45
N MET A 41 3.17 -5.70 10.80
CA MET A 41 4.20 -6.61 10.28
C MET A 41 4.01 -8.07 10.70
N ASP A 42 3.57 -8.32 11.94
CA ASP A 42 3.36 -9.69 12.42
C ASP A 42 2.20 -10.33 11.66
N LYS A 43 1.13 -9.57 11.40
CA LYS A 43 0.02 -10.03 10.56
C LYS A 43 0.43 -10.28 9.11
N LEU A 44 1.29 -9.45 8.54
CA LEU A 44 1.85 -9.68 7.20
C LEU A 44 2.61 -11.01 7.15
N ASN A 45 3.50 -11.22 8.12
CA ASN A 45 4.32 -12.43 8.20
C ASN A 45 3.44 -13.68 8.35
N ASN A 46 2.45 -13.64 9.25
CA ASN A 46 1.49 -14.73 9.45
C ASN A 46 0.70 -15.06 8.17
N GLN A 47 0.31 -14.04 7.39
CA GLN A 47 -0.40 -14.24 6.14
C GLN A 47 0.51 -14.83 5.05
N ILE A 48 1.77 -14.39 4.95
CA ILE A 48 2.77 -14.96 4.02
C ILE A 48 3.04 -16.43 4.36
N GLU A 49 3.21 -16.75 5.65
CA GLU A 49 3.42 -18.12 6.12
C GLU A 49 2.21 -19.01 5.80
N HIS A 50 0.99 -18.54 6.09
CA HIS A 50 -0.24 -19.26 5.75
C HIS A 50 -0.38 -19.54 4.25
N MET A 51 -0.02 -18.58 3.40
CA MET A 51 -0.05 -18.78 1.94
C MET A 51 1.00 -19.79 1.50
N THR A 52 2.21 -19.69 2.03
CA THR A 52 3.33 -20.62 1.74
C THR A 52 2.97 -22.05 2.15
N ASP A 53 2.46 -22.24 3.37
CA ASP A 53 2.02 -23.52 3.91
C ASP A 53 0.88 -24.15 3.08
N CYS A 54 -0.07 -23.34 2.60
CA CYS A 54 -1.13 -23.83 1.72
C CYS A 54 -0.58 -24.41 0.40
N PHE A 55 0.44 -23.77 -0.20
CA PHE A 55 1.07 -24.28 -1.42
C PHE A 55 1.90 -25.54 -1.15
N GLN A 56 2.67 -25.56 -0.05
CA GLN A 56 3.46 -26.73 0.36
C GLN A 56 2.59 -27.96 0.64
N LYS A 57 1.51 -27.80 1.41
CA LYS A 57 0.57 -28.89 1.68
C LYS A 57 -0.10 -29.41 0.41
N ALA A 58 -0.40 -28.53 -0.54
CA ALA A 58 -0.95 -28.94 -1.83
C ALA A 58 0.09 -29.71 -2.65
N SER A 59 1.34 -29.25 -2.70
CA SER A 59 2.40 -29.92 -3.45
C SER A 59 2.71 -31.31 -2.87
N GLU A 60 2.82 -31.43 -1.54
CA GLU A 60 3.00 -32.72 -0.85
C GLU A 60 1.87 -33.70 -1.15
N LYS A 61 0.61 -33.23 -1.08
CA LYS A 61 -0.57 -34.07 -1.33
C LYS A 61 -0.59 -34.66 -2.74
N PHE A 62 -0.13 -33.91 -3.73
CA PHE A 62 -0.18 -34.29 -5.14
C PHE A 62 1.17 -34.75 -5.71
N GLY A 63 2.22 -34.86 -4.88
CA GLY A 63 3.55 -35.28 -5.31
C GLY A 63 4.24 -34.28 -6.23
N ALA A 64 3.94 -32.99 -6.10
CA ALA A 64 4.57 -31.91 -6.83
C ALA A 64 5.67 -31.24 -5.98
N GLU A 65 6.54 -30.48 -6.64
CA GLU A 65 7.50 -29.60 -5.99
C GLU A 65 6.97 -28.16 -6.00
N VAL A 66 7.31 -27.40 -4.96
CA VAL A 66 7.00 -25.97 -4.89
C VAL A 66 8.24 -25.17 -4.53
N TYR A 67 8.47 -24.10 -5.28
CA TYR A 67 9.47 -23.08 -4.99
C TYR A 67 8.75 -21.77 -4.66
N VAL A 68 9.04 -21.20 -3.50
CA VAL A 68 8.41 -19.95 -3.03
C VAL A 68 9.50 -18.92 -2.79
N GLU A 69 9.41 -17.79 -3.50
CA GLU A 69 10.24 -16.61 -3.28
C GLU A 69 9.38 -15.50 -2.69
N ASN A 70 9.77 -15.00 -1.52
CA ASN A 70 9.10 -13.88 -0.86
C ASN A 70 9.99 -12.64 -0.91
N LYS A 71 9.43 -11.53 -1.42
CA LYS A 71 10.12 -10.24 -1.46
C LYS A 71 9.26 -9.16 -0.81
N LEU A 72 9.80 -8.55 0.26
CA LEU A 72 9.17 -7.39 0.87
C LEU A 72 9.30 -6.18 -0.05
N SER A 73 8.18 -5.68 -0.58
CA SER A 73 8.19 -4.52 -1.48
C SER A 73 8.52 -3.22 -0.77
N TYR A 74 7.93 -2.99 0.40
CA TYR A 74 8.18 -1.83 1.27
C TYR A 74 7.74 -2.15 2.70
N ARG A 75 8.27 -1.41 3.68
CA ARG A 75 7.84 -1.54 5.08
C ARG A 75 6.60 -0.70 5.36
N ASN A 76 5.78 -1.15 6.29
CA ASN A 76 4.74 -0.31 6.88
C ASN A 76 5.37 0.90 7.57
N TYR A 77 4.60 1.98 7.67
CA TYR A 77 4.99 3.20 8.35
C TYR A 77 3.79 3.74 9.10
N ALA A 78 4.04 4.22 10.32
CA ALA A 78 3.07 4.94 11.13
C ALA A 78 3.71 6.22 11.64
N ILE A 79 2.90 7.26 11.75
CA ILE A 79 3.27 8.51 12.38
C ILE A 79 2.39 8.73 13.62
N SER A 80 2.96 9.30 14.68
CA SER A 80 2.19 9.67 15.87
C SER A 80 1.27 10.84 15.53
N GLU A 81 0.06 10.85 16.11
CA GLU A 81 -0.93 11.91 15.86
C GLU A 81 -0.46 13.28 16.39
N GLU A 82 0.52 13.26 17.31
CA GLU A 82 1.18 14.39 17.94
C GLU A 82 2.44 14.85 17.20
N ASP A 83 2.80 14.23 16.07
CA ASP A 83 4.02 14.61 15.33
C ASP A 83 3.88 16.02 14.73
N GLU A 84 4.94 16.82 14.85
CA GLU A 84 5.00 18.22 14.40
C GLU A 84 4.63 18.38 12.92
N ILE A 85 4.96 17.40 12.07
CA ILE A 85 4.59 17.47 10.64
C ILE A 85 3.07 17.51 10.44
N LEU A 86 2.29 16.86 11.31
CA LEU A 86 0.83 16.88 11.24
C LEU A 86 0.27 18.22 11.68
N GLU A 87 0.87 18.87 12.68
CA GLU A 87 0.48 20.22 13.10
C GLU A 87 0.75 21.25 11.99
N ILE A 88 1.89 21.12 11.29
CA ILE A 88 2.22 21.95 10.13
C ILE A 88 1.14 21.85 9.05
N ILE A 89 0.71 20.63 8.75
CA ILE A 89 -0.32 20.37 7.72
C ILE A 89 -1.68 20.86 8.19
N ARG A 90 -2.03 20.66 9.47
CA ARG A 90 -3.29 21.12 10.07
C ARG A 90 -3.44 22.64 9.95
N GLU A 91 -2.42 23.39 10.35
CA GLU A 91 -2.43 24.86 10.21
C GLU A 91 -2.50 25.30 8.73
N ALA A 92 -1.84 24.57 7.82
CA ALA A 92 -1.89 24.88 6.40
C ALA A 92 -3.30 24.65 5.81
N CYS A 93 -3.97 23.58 6.22
CA CYS A 93 -5.36 23.27 5.89
C CYS A 93 -6.31 24.38 6.39
N ASP A 94 -6.16 24.83 7.63
CA ASP A 94 -6.98 25.90 8.21
C ASP A 94 -6.86 27.21 7.42
N LYS A 95 -5.63 27.60 7.04
CA LYS A 95 -5.38 28.82 6.23
C LYS A 95 -6.05 28.82 4.87
N ILE A 96 -6.28 27.64 4.27
CA ILE A 96 -6.93 27.53 2.96
C ILE A 96 -8.41 27.20 3.03
N GLY A 97 -8.95 27.01 4.25
CA GLY A 97 -10.34 26.64 4.50
C GLY A 97 -10.67 25.20 4.09
N VAL A 98 -9.71 24.28 4.26
CA VAL A 98 -9.89 22.83 4.00
C VAL A 98 -9.84 22.09 5.32
N THR A 99 -10.77 21.16 5.54
CA THR A 99 -10.78 20.33 6.75
C THR A 99 -9.63 19.33 6.74
N PHE A 100 -8.79 19.37 7.78
CA PHE A 100 -7.78 18.34 8.01
C PHE A 100 -8.42 17.01 8.42
N LYS A 101 -7.94 15.91 7.84
CA LYS A 101 -8.29 14.55 8.25
C LYS A 101 -7.05 13.67 8.18
N LEU A 102 -6.73 13.00 9.28
CA LEU A 102 -5.71 11.95 9.30
C LEU A 102 -6.35 10.62 8.94
N GLU A 103 -5.76 9.91 7.98
CA GLU A 103 -6.26 8.64 7.48
C GLU A 103 -5.11 7.67 7.25
N SER A 104 -5.36 6.38 7.45
CA SER A 104 -4.44 5.32 7.04
C SER A 104 -4.76 4.88 5.61
N THR A 105 -3.75 4.36 4.91
CA THR A 105 -3.95 3.78 3.56
C THR A 105 -3.33 2.40 3.51
N GLY A 106 -3.95 1.47 2.78
CA GLY A 106 -3.41 0.12 2.54
C GLY A 106 -2.45 0.04 1.34
N GLY A 107 -2.09 1.19 0.76
CA GLY A 107 -1.18 1.30 -0.38
C GLY A 107 0.26 1.58 0.02
N GLY A 108 1.18 1.34 -0.92
CA GLY A 108 2.57 1.75 -0.82
C GLY A 108 2.83 3.00 -1.64
N SER A 109 3.75 3.83 -1.17
CA SER A 109 4.23 5.02 -1.88
C SER A 109 5.69 5.29 -1.51
N ASP A 110 6.29 6.32 -2.12
CA ASP A 110 7.65 6.75 -1.77
C ASP A 110 7.80 7.15 -0.29
N VAL A 111 6.71 7.50 0.39
CA VAL A 111 6.69 7.73 1.84
C VAL A 111 7.22 6.52 2.61
N ASN A 112 6.86 5.30 2.21
CA ASN A 112 7.35 4.09 2.86
C ASN A 112 8.88 3.98 2.75
N VAL A 113 9.43 4.40 1.60
CA VAL A 113 10.88 4.38 1.35
C VAL A 113 11.58 5.46 2.17
N PHE A 114 11.08 6.70 2.18
CA PHE A 114 11.64 7.77 3.01
C PHE A 114 11.56 7.47 4.51
N ALA A 115 10.41 6.98 4.97
CA ALA A 115 10.21 6.55 6.34
C ALA A 115 11.19 5.44 6.76
N SER A 116 11.44 4.46 5.89
CA SER A 116 12.40 3.38 6.18
C SER A 116 13.84 3.87 6.37
N LYS A 117 14.14 5.08 5.88
CA LYS A 117 15.43 5.77 6.05
C LYS A 117 15.44 6.74 7.25
N GLY A 118 14.39 6.74 8.07
CA GLY A 118 14.27 7.61 9.25
C GLY A 118 13.82 9.03 8.95
N ILE A 119 13.37 9.34 7.72
CA ILE A 119 12.87 10.67 7.37
C ILE A 119 11.38 10.72 7.68
N LYS A 120 10.99 11.59 8.62
CA LYS A 120 9.57 11.85 8.94
C LYS A 120 8.86 12.41 7.71
N THR A 121 7.91 11.66 7.18
CA THR A 121 7.27 11.94 5.89
C THR A 121 5.83 11.46 5.94
N VAL A 122 4.90 12.18 5.30
CA VAL A 122 3.50 11.76 5.16
C VAL A 122 3.02 11.97 3.73
N ASN A 123 1.97 11.24 3.33
CA ASN A 123 1.26 11.52 2.08
C ASN A 123 0.27 12.66 2.29
N LEU A 124 0.15 13.54 1.30
CA LEU A 124 -0.93 14.52 1.21
C LEU A 124 -2.01 13.98 0.28
N GLY A 125 -3.28 14.06 0.71
CA GLY A 125 -4.41 13.75 -0.16
C GLY A 125 -4.48 14.72 -1.34
N THR A 126 -4.42 14.21 -2.56
CA THR A 126 -4.43 15.01 -3.80
C THR A 126 -5.83 15.28 -4.35
N GLY A 127 -6.84 14.55 -3.86
CA GLY A 127 -8.23 14.64 -4.32
C GLY A 127 -8.55 13.79 -5.57
N MET A 128 -7.66 12.86 -5.92
CA MET A 128 -7.93 11.86 -6.95
C MET A 128 -9.09 10.95 -6.54
N SER A 129 -9.76 10.37 -7.53
CA SER A 129 -10.90 9.48 -7.36
C SER A 129 -10.87 8.39 -8.43
N LYS A 130 -11.25 7.18 -8.02
CA LYS A 130 -11.28 5.98 -8.89
C LYS A 130 -9.89 5.62 -9.46
N ASP A 131 -8.87 5.75 -8.62
CA ASP A 131 -7.47 5.47 -8.94
C ASP A 131 -7.31 4.08 -9.59
N HIS A 132 -6.43 3.99 -10.59
CA HIS A 132 -6.14 2.75 -11.33
C HIS A 132 -7.33 2.18 -12.14
N THR A 133 -8.26 3.04 -12.56
CA THR A 133 -9.37 2.65 -13.42
C THR A 133 -9.45 3.57 -14.65
N VAL A 134 -10.18 3.14 -15.68
CA VAL A 134 -10.46 4.00 -16.85
C VAL A 134 -11.42 5.15 -16.53
N GLU A 135 -11.99 5.17 -15.31
CA GLU A 135 -12.86 6.22 -14.81
C GLU A 135 -12.14 7.17 -13.85
N GLU A 136 -10.80 7.11 -13.77
CA GLU A 136 -10.00 7.96 -12.90
C GLU A 136 -10.20 9.46 -13.21
N TYR A 137 -10.44 10.26 -12.18
CA TYR A 137 -10.60 11.72 -12.33
C TYR A 137 -10.19 12.49 -11.07
N ILE A 138 -10.02 13.80 -11.25
CA ILE A 138 -9.82 14.78 -10.17
C ILE A 138 -10.73 15.99 -10.42
N LYS A 139 -11.32 16.56 -9.36
CA LYS A 139 -12.08 17.82 -9.49
C LYS A 139 -11.09 18.98 -9.58
N VAL A 140 -11.38 19.96 -10.45
CA VAL A 140 -10.57 21.17 -10.59
C VAL A 140 -10.36 21.89 -9.24
N LYS A 141 -11.41 21.93 -8.40
CA LYS A 141 -11.32 22.50 -7.06
C LYS A 141 -10.28 21.78 -6.19
N ASP A 142 -10.21 20.46 -6.25
CA ASP A 142 -9.29 19.67 -5.43
C ASP A 142 -7.85 19.81 -5.95
N LEU A 143 -7.67 19.86 -7.28
CA LEU A 143 -6.38 20.19 -7.90
C LEU A 143 -5.87 21.57 -7.47
N VAL A 144 -6.73 22.59 -7.43
CA VAL A 144 -6.37 23.92 -6.94
C VAL A 144 -6.07 23.89 -5.44
N ASN A 145 -6.85 23.16 -4.66
CA ASN A 145 -6.67 23.07 -3.21
C ASN A 145 -5.36 22.38 -2.83
N VAL A 146 -4.95 21.31 -3.52
CA VAL A 146 -3.66 20.65 -3.24
C VAL A 146 -2.48 21.59 -3.56
N SER A 147 -2.56 22.38 -4.64
CA SER A 147 -1.54 23.40 -4.93
C SER A 147 -1.49 24.49 -3.84
N ARG A 148 -2.65 24.95 -3.36
CA ARG A 148 -2.75 25.92 -2.26
C ARG A 148 -2.18 25.34 -0.96
N LEU A 149 -2.45 24.06 -0.66
CA LEU A 149 -1.95 23.37 0.52
C LEU A 149 -0.42 23.28 0.49
N VAL A 150 0.17 22.81 -0.62
CA VAL A 150 1.62 22.74 -0.80
C VAL A 150 2.25 24.13 -0.63
N LEU A 151 1.67 25.17 -1.23
CA LEU A 151 2.15 26.54 -1.07
C LEU A 151 2.11 26.99 0.40
N GLN A 152 1.03 26.74 1.14
CA GLN A 152 0.95 27.12 2.55
C GLN A 152 1.96 26.37 3.43
N ILE A 153 2.22 25.09 3.14
CA ILE A 153 3.27 24.32 3.82
C ILE A 153 4.64 24.95 3.54
N MET A 154 4.94 25.28 2.28
CA MET A 154 6.21 25.91 1.90
C MET A 154 6.41 27.29 2.51
N LEU A 155 5.36 28.12 2.57
CA LEU A 155 5.43 29.48 3.13
C LEU A 155 5.74 29.49 4.63
N ARG A 156 5.48 28.40 5.36
CA ARG A 156 5.86 28.28 6.76
C ARG A 156 7.38 28.32 6.96
N ASN A 157 8.14 27.84 5.98
CA ASN A 157 9.61 27.86 6.00
C ASN A 157 10.21 29.27 5.80
N ASN A 158 9.39 30.31 5.56
CA ASN A 158 9.86 31.70 5.51
C ASN A 158 9.98 32.37 6.90
N LYS A 159 9.76 31.63 7.99
CA LYS A 159 10.43 31.96 9.27
C LYS A 159 11.86 31.44 9.16
N ILE A 160 12.70 32.28 8.56
CA ILE A 160 14.14 32.10 8.38
C ILE A 160 14.76 31.56 9.68
N ILE A 161 15.46 30.43 9.57
CA ILE A 161 16.41 29.90 10.56
C ILE A 161 17.51 30.94 10.80
#